data_AF-A0A443R3A5-F1
#
_entry.id   AF-A0A443R3A5-F1
#
_cell.length_a   1.000
_cell.length_b   1.000
_cell.length_c   1.000
_cell.angle_alpha   90.00
_cell.angle_beta   90.00
_cell.angle_gamma   90.00
#
_symmetry.space_group_name_H-M   'P 1'
#
loop_
_entity.id
_entity.type
_entity.pdbx_description
1 polymer ?
#
loop_
_entity_poly.entity_id
_entity_poly.type
_entity_poly.pdbx_seq_one_letter_code
_entity_poly.pdbx_strand_id
1 'polypeptide(L)'
;MTLPMQSRLKSDMFSCVGGKPCGTILNFDIYFSQNNVLRSDPVYTPGDVVEGYCVVHCKGRLKIDSIEAKFFGRAKANTNAYKDYQTQELVYFNEDQVVYEPNFDGEQGLLKDGFHKFKFSFRLPENIPSTFIHYHGYIKYSVKATIIKPMINQHVERFFTVYSPLDPSECEPVVNITRFFASL
;
A
#
# COMPACT_ATOMS: atom_id res chain seq x y z
N MET A 1 56.58 -1.32 -55.97
CA MET A 1 56.10 -2.31 -54.99
C MET A 1 54.64 -2.02 -54.73
N THR A 2 53.81 -3.00 -55.06
CA THR A 2 52.36 -2.91 -55.24
C THR A 2 51.65 -3.27 -53.93
N LEU A 3 50.63 -2.49 -53.54
CA LEU A 3 49.68 -2.86 -52.49
C LEU A 3 48.75 -3.99 -52.99
N PRO A 4 48.29 -4.87 -52.09
CA PRO A 4 46.85 -5.07 -51.89
C PRO A 4 46.50 -5.08 -50.39
N MET A 5 45.47 -4.37 -49.90
CA MET A 5 44.01 -4.56 -49.99
C MET A 5 43.44 -5.71 -49.15
N GLN A 6 42.54 -5.33 -48.21
CA GLN A 6 41.61 -6.10 -47.36
C GLN A 6 42.22 -6.80 -46.13
N SER A 7 41.68 -6.62 -44.93
CA SER A 7 40.28 -6.89 -44.62
C SER A 7 39.72 -6.03 -43.47
N ARG A 8 38.44 -5.69 -43.62
CA ARG A 8 37.57 -5.08 -42.61
C ARG A 8 37.62 -5.89 -41.32
N LEU A 9 38.01 -5.28 -40.21
CA LEU A 9 37.61 -5.75 -38.89
C LEU A 9 36.08 -5.63 -38.82
N LYS A 10 35.44 -6.79 -38.80
CA LYS A 10 34.00 -6.91 -38.57
C LYS A 10 33.68 -6.30 -37.21
N SER A 11 32.68 -5.44 -37.25
CA SER A 11 31.89 -5.00 -36.12
C SER A 11 31.28 -6.20 -35.40
N ASP A 12 31.95 -6.67 -34.35
CA ASP A 12 31.37 -7.66 -33.45
C ASP A 12 30.70 -6.94 -32.29
N MET A 13 29.39 -6.75 -32.48
CA MET A 13 28.34 -6.94 -31.48
C MET A 13 28.51 -6.19 -30.15
N PHE A 14 27.85 -5.04 -30.09
CA PHE A 14 27.09 -4.69 -28.89
C PHE A 14 26.24 -5.90 -28.51
N SER A 15 26.63 -6.62 -27.45
CA SER A 15 25.74 -7.58 -26.84
C SER A 15 24.68 -6.77 -26.08
N CYS A 16 23.59 -6.45 -26.77
CA CYS A 16 22.33 -6.16 -26.11
C CYS A 16 21.84 -7.45 -25.47
N VAL A 17 22.50 -7.93 -24.41
CA VAL A 17 21.87 -8.88 -23.48
C VAL A 17 21.00 -8.04 -22.55
N GLY A 18 19.96 -7.46 -23.15
CA GLY A 18 18.80 -6.97 -22.41
C GLY A 18 18.08 -8.17 -21.81
N GLY A 19 18.68 -8.75 -20.77
CA GLY A 19 18.01 -9.76 -19.96
C GLY A 19 16.71 -9.15 -19.46
N LYS A 20 15.59 -9.81 -19.78
CA LYS A 20 14.27 -9.42 -19.26
C LYS A 20 14.41 -9.14 -17.76
N PRO A 21 13.95 -7.99 -17.23
CA PRO A 21 14.02 -7.72 -15.80
C PRO A 21 13.27 -8.83 -15.06
N CYS A 22 14.02 -9.74 -14.45
CA CYS A 22 13.53 -10.93 -13.76
C CYS A 22 13.78 -10.76 -12.25
N GLY A 23 13.35 -9.62 -11.71
CA GLY A 23 13.40 -9.36 -10.28
C GLY A 23 12.31 -10.13 -9.54
N THR A 24 12.59 -10.58 -8.32
CA THR A 24 11.63 -11.23 -7.43
C THR A 24 11.54 -10.47 -6.11
N ILE A 25 10.33 -10.29 -5.58
CA ILE A 25 10.12 -9.74 -4.24
C ILE A 25 10.34 -10.86 -3.23
N LEU A 26 11.32 -10.69 -2.35
CA LEU A 26 11.64 -11.60 -1.26
C LEU A 26 10.82 -11.28 -0.01
N ASN A 27 10.62 -10.00 0.29
CA ASN A 27 9.76 -9.55 1.37
C ASN A 27 9.08 -8.22 1.02
N PHE A 28 7.84 -8.05 1.48
CA PHE A 28 7.10 -6.80 1.37
C PHE A 28 6.23 -6.63 2.61
N ASP A 29 6.54 -5.62 3.44
CA ASP A 29 5.82 -5.35 4.68
C ASP A 29 5.75 -3.85 5.00
N ILE A 30 4.91 -3.51 5.98
CA ILE A 30 4.73 -2.16 6.53
C ILE A 30 5.21 -2.15 7.98
N TYR A 31 5.99 -1.13 8.33
CA TYR A 31 6.39 -0.86 9.71
C TYR A 31 5.98 0.55 10.10
N PHE A 32 5.19 0.71 11.16
CA PHE A 32 4.84 2.01 11.70
C PHE A 32 5.99 2.59 12.52
N SER A 33 6.11 3.91 12.55
CA SER A 33 7.09 4.64 13.33
C SER A 33 6.35 5.55 14.32
N GLN A 34 6.66 5.43 15.61
CA GLN A 34 6.13 6.31 16.64
C GLN A 34 7.27 6.68 17.58
N ASN A 35 7.53 7.98 17.76
CA ASN A 35 8.67 8.50 18.53
C ASN A 35 10.03 7.92 18.08
N ASN A 36 10.24 7.83 16.76
CA ASN A 36 11.43 7.22 16.13
C ASN A 36 11.65 5.73 16.46
N VAL A 37 10.62 5.02 16.94
CA VAL A 37 10.66 3.58 17.21
C VAL A 37 9.69 2.83 16.29
N LEU A 38 10.15 1.73 15.69
CA LEU A 38 9.29 0.88 14.86
C LEU A 38 8.31 0.07 15.74
N ARG A 39 7.03 0.07 15.36
CA ARG A 39 5.94 -0.60 16.09
C ARG A 39 5.14 -1.51 15.16
N SER A 40 4.79 -2.69 15.65
CA SER A 40 3.86 -3.63 15.00
C SER A 40 2.39 -3.28 15.25
N ASP A 41 2.12 -2.67 16.39
CA ASP A 41 0.80 -2.45 16.98
C ASP A 41 0.73 -1.04 17.58
N PRO A 42 0.94 0.02 16.79
CA PRO A 42 0.89 1.38 17.29
C PRO A 42 -0.53 1.76 17.72
N VAL A 43 -0.58 2.68 18.68
CA VAL A 43 -1.81 3.29 19.18
C VAL A 43 -1.75 4.78 18.90
N TYR A 44 -2.82 5.30 18.32
CA TYR A 44 -2.97 6.70 17.95
C TYR A 44 -4.24 7.29 18.55
N THR A 45 -4.28 8.62 18.66
CA THR A 45 -5.47 9.41 18.93
C THR A 45 -5.93 10.16 17.67
N PRO A 46 -7.20 10.59 17.57
CA PRO A 46 -7.61 11.50 16.51
C PRO A 46 -6.68 12.72 16.40
N GLY A 47 -6.42 13.18 15.19
CA GLY A 47 -5.44 14.25 14.92
C GLY A 47 -3.98 13.81 14.87
N ASP A 48 -3.62 12.61 15.33
CA ASP A 48 -2.23 12.10 15.27
C ASP A 48 -1.74 11.90 13.83
N VAL A 49 -0.41 11.94 13.67
CA VAL A 49 0.24 11.58 12.41
C VAL A 49 0.66 10.11 12.44
N VAL A 50 0.05 9.32 11.56
CA VAL A 50 0.44 7.94 11.27
C VAL A 50 1.57 7.97 10.25
N GLU A 51 2.79 7.68 10.70
CA GLU A 51 3.97 7.60 9.85
C GLU A 51 4.63 6.22 9.92
N GLY A 52 5.42 5.89 8.91
CA GLY A 52 6.10 4.61 8.82
C GLY A 52 6.75 4.37 7.48
N TYR A 53 7.07 3.11 7.20
CA TYR A 53 7.78 2.69 6.01
C TYR A 53 7.12 1.50 5.34
N CYS A 54 6.95 1.58 4.01
CA CYS A 54 6.79 0.43 3.13
C CYS A 54 8.19 -0.15 2.86
N VAL A 55 8.44 -1.39 3.27
CA VAL A 55 9.75 -2.04 3.16
C VAL A 55 9.68 -3.13 2.10
N VAL A 56 10.52 -3.00 1.08
CA VAL A 56 10.62 -3.98 -0.02
C VAL A 56 12.03 -4.56 -0.02
N HIS A 57 12.12 -5.88 0.12
CA HIS A 57 13.34 -6.63 -0.15
C HIS A 57 13.15 -7.36 -1.47
N CYS A 58 13.98 -7.06 -2.47
CA CYS A 58 13.90 -7.69 -3.77
C CYS A 58 15.27 -8.18 -4.23
N LYS A 59 15.24 -9.26 -5.02
CA LYS A 59 16.40 -9.81 -5.71
C LYS A 59 16.34 -9.48 -7.19
N GLY A 60 17.45 -9.06 -7.78
CA GLY A 60 17.53 -8.68 -9.19
C GLY A 60 16.86 -7.34 -9.51
N ARG A 61 16.59 -7.09 -10.80
CA ARG A 61 15.96 -5.85 -11.27
C ARG A 61 14.44 -6.03 -11.40
N LEU A 62 13.68 -5.39 -10.52
CA LEU A 62 12.22 -5.48 -10.50
C LEU A 62 11.61 -4.26 -11.21
N LYS A 63 10.84 -4.49 -12.29
CA LYS A 63 10.06 -3.45 -12.93
C LYS A 63 8.77 -3.20 -12.15
N ILE A 64 8.60 -1.98 -11.67
CA ILE A 64 7.41 -1.50 -10.95
C ILE A 64 7.01 -0.16 -11.52
N ASP A 65 5.71 0.15 -11.50
CA ASP A 65 5.19 1.43 -11.98
C ASP A 65 5.11 2.43 -10.84
N SER A 66 4.64 1.99 -9.66
CA SER A 66 4.61 2.80 -8.44
C SER A 66 4.56 1.92 -7.19
N ILE A 67 4.78 2.54 -6.03
CA ILE A 67 4.40 1.98 -4.73
C ILE A 67 3.47 3.00 -4.07
N GLU A 68 2.32 2.52 -3.63
CA GLU A 68 1.25 3.33 -3.07
C GLU A 68 0.90 2.85 -1.67
N ALA A 69 0.70 3.79 -0.75
CA ALA A 69 0.16 3.56 0.59
C ALA A 69 -1.27 4.11 0.65
N LYS A 70 -2.22 3.23 0.96
CA LYS A 70 -3.64 3.55 1.12
C LYS A 70 -4.01 3.54 2.59
N PHE A 71 -4.50 4.67 3.09
CA PHE A 71 -5.01 4.84 4.45
C PHE A 71 -6.51 4.64 4.44
N PHE A 72 -6.99 3.71 5.26
CA PHE A 72 -8.41 3.37 5.26
C PHE A 72 -8.96 3.20 6.67
N GLY A 73 -10.01 3.97 6.98
CA GLY A 73 -10.75 3.90 8.23
C GLY A 73 -12.21 3.61 7.95
N ARG A 74 -12.71 2.46 8.41
CA ARG A 74 -14.11 2.08 8.19
C ARG A 74 -14.75 1.38 9.37
N ALA A 75 -16.05 1.56 9.51
CA ALA A 75 -16.92 0.76 10.35
C ALA A 75 -17.80 -0.16 9.49
N LYS A 76 -18.08 -1.36 10.00
CA LYS A 76 -19.03 -2.29 9.42
C LYS A 76 -19.91 -2.86 10.52
N ALA A 77 -21.22 -2.83 10.33
CA ALA A 77 -22.19 -3.43 11.24
C ALA A 77 -23.13 -4.35 10.44
N ASN A 78 -23.39 -5.53 10.99
CA ASN A 78 -24.34 -6.50 10.45
C ASN A 78 -25.53 -6.61 11.41
N THR A 79 -26.73 -6.37 10.89
CA THR A 79 -27.97 -6.48 11.65
C THR A 79 -28.81 -7.60 11.05
N ASN A 80 -29.26 -8.50 11.93
CA ASN A 80 -30.20 -9.56 11.58
C ASN A 80 -31.56 -9.17 12.17
N ALA A 81 -32.44 -8.63 11.35
CA ALA A 81 -33.87 -8.54 11.67
C ALA A 81 -34.57 -9.69 10.94
N TYR A 82 -35.56 -10.34 11.57
CA TYR A 82 -36.28 -11.50 11.03
C TYR A 82 -36.36 -11.58 9.48
N LYS A 83 -35.70 -12.59 8.87
CA LYS A 83 -35.54 -12.82 7.40
C LYS A 83 -34.81 -11.74 6.56
N ASP A 84 -34.42 -10.63 7.17
CA ASP A 84 -33.72 -9.52 6.52
C ASP A 84 -32.29 -9.37 7.08
N TYR A 85 -31.30 -9.58 6.22
CA TYR A 85 -29.90 -9.36 6.55
C TYR A 85 -29.47 -8.00 6.02
N GLN A 86 -29.14 -7.08 6.94
CA GLN A 86 -28.67 -5.74 6.60
C GLN A 86 -27.20 -5.59 6.98
N THR A 87 -26.42 -5.02 6.07
CA THR A 87 -25.03 -4.62 6.33
C THR A 87 -24.91 -3.12 6.11
N GLN A 88 -24.43 -2.43 7.13
CA GLN A 88 -24.06 -1.02 7.04
C GLN A 88 -22.54 -0.89 7.06
N GLU A 89 -22.01 -0.08 6.16
CA GLU A 89 -20.60 0.26 6.06
C GLU A 89 -20.44 1.77 6.08
N LEU A 90 -19.64 2.27 7.03
CA LEU A 90 -19.29 3.68 7.15
C LEU A 90 -17.80 3.83 6.86
N VAL A 91 -17.41 4.82 6.06
CA VAL A 91 -16.02 5.15 5.78
C VAL A 91 -15.72 6.50 6.40
N TYR A 92 -14.69 6.58 7.23
CA TYR A 92 -14.24 7.82 7.85
C TYR A 92 -13.14 8.51 7.03
N PHE A 93 -12.27 7.73 6.40
CA PHE A 93 -11.27 8.23 5.45
C PHE A 93 -10.82 7.11 4.52
N ASN A 94 -10.41 7.48 3.31
CA ASN A 94 -9.95 6.59 2.25
C ASN A 94 -8.98 7.34 1.34
N GLU A 95 -7.74 7.47 1.78
CA GLU A 95 -6.74 8.35 1.15
C GLU A 95 -5.60 7.52 0.56
N ASP A 96 -5.16 7.90 -0.64
CA ASP A 96 -4.07 7.23 -1.36
C ASP A 96 -2.84 8.15 -1.41
N GLN A 97 -1.66 7.59 -1.15
CA GLN A 97 -0.37 8.28 -1.20
C GLN A 97 0.61 7.49 -2.06
N VAL A 98 1.09 8.09 -3.17
CA VAL A 98 2.22 7.52 -3.92
C VAL A 98 3.50 7.75 -3.13
N VAL A 99 4.12 6.67 -2.66
CA VAL A 99 5.35 6.73 -1.83
C VAL A 99 6.62 6.50 -2.64
N TYR A 100 6.48 5.96 -3.84
CA TYR A 100 7.56 5.82 -4.81
C TYR A 100 7.00 5.76 -6.23
N GLU A 101 7.60 6.54 -7.11
CA GLU A 101 7.37 6.48 -8.55
C GLU A 101 8.74 6.57 -9.23
N PRO A 102 9.13 5.61 -10.08
CA PRO A 102 10.36 5.70 -10.84
C PRO A 102 10.30 6.82 -11.87
N ASN A 103 11.38 7.59 -12.02
CA ASN A 103 11.50 8.52 -13.13
C ASN A 103 11.58 7.76 -14.46
N PHE A 104 10.77 8.15 -15.45
CA PHE A 104 10.61 7.46 -16.74
C PHE A 104 11.83 7.56 -17.69
N ASP A 105 12.93 8.20 -17.29
CA ASP A 105 14.15 8.31 -18.08
C ASP A 105 14.99 7.01 -18.03
N GLY A 106 14.58 5.99 -18.81
CA GLY A 106 15.39 4.80 -19.13
C GLY A 106 15.47 3.72 -18.03
N GLU A 107 16.65 3.05 -17.88
CA GLU A 107 16.92 1.98 -16.89
C GLU A 107 16.67 2.37 -15.41
N GLN A 108 16.30 3.63 -15.15
CA GLN A 108 15.93 4.16 -13.84
C GLN A 108 14.56 3.65 -13.34
N GLY A 109 13.73 3.09 -14.24
CA GLY A 109 12.43 2.48 -13.92
C GLY A 109 12.46 1.14 -13.17
N LEU A 110 13.62 0.71 -12.67
CA LEU A 110 13.82 -0.61 -12.08
C LEU A 110 14.23 -0.48 -10.61
N LEU A 111 13.48 -1.12 -9.73
CA LEU A 111 13.89 -1.31 -8.34
C LEU A 111 15.06 -2.31 -8.33
N LYS A 112 16.21 -1.86 -7.82
CA LYS A 112 17.46 -2.63 -7.81
C LYS A 112 17.43 -3.72 -6.73
N ASP A 113 18.35 -4.67 -6.83
CA ASP A 113 18.59 -5.68 -5.81
C ASP A 113 18.87 -5.02 -4.44
N GLY A 114 18.25 -5.52 -3.37
CA GLY A 114 18.48 -5.08 -2.00
C GLY A 114 17.21 -4.66 -1.23
N PHE A 115 17.44 -3.92 -0.15
CA PHE A 115 16.41 -3.45 0.78
C PHE A 115 16.08 -1.98 0.54
N HIS A 116 14.80 -1.70 0.33
CA HIS A 116 14.27 -0.36 0.08
C HIS A 116 13.24 0.00 1.15
N LYS A 117 13.25 1.26 1.57
CA LYS A 117 12.31 1.80 2.56
C LYS A 117 11.69 3.07 2.00
N PHE A 118 10.37 3.08 1.87
CA PHE A 118 9.61 4.22 1.36
C PHE A 118 8.73 4.79 2.47
N LYS A 119 8.96 6.04 2.84
CA LYS A 119 8.24 6.69 3.95
C LYS A 119 6.82 7.02 3.52
N PHE A 120 5.85 6.75 4.39
CA PHE A 120 4.48 7.27 4.29
C PHE A 120 4.17 8.14 5.51
N SER A 121 3.17 9.02 5.37
CA SER A 121 2.70 9.88 6.45
C SER A 121 1.29 10.37 6.17
N PHE A 122 0.40 10.21 7.14
CA PHE A 122 -0.99 10.66 7.05
C PHE A 122 -1.45 11.19 8.41
N ARG A 123 -2.14 12.34 8.42
CA ARG A 123 -2.76 12.88 9.63
C ARG A 123 -4.18 12.34 9.75
N LEU A 124 -4.49 11.69 10.87
CA LEU A 124 -5.84 11.21 11.15
C LEU A 124 -6.82 12.39 11.26
N PRO A 125 -8.05 12.26 10.75
CA PRO A 125 -9.09 13.23 11.03
C PRO A 125 -9.41 13.30 12.53
N GLU A 126 -9.88 14.45 13.01
CA GLU A 126 -10.22 14.69 14.42
C GLU A 126 -11.50 13.96 14.85
N ASN A 127 -12.44 13.74 13.93
CA ASN A 127 -13.78 13.23 14.22
C ASN A 127 -13.94 11.75 13.85
N ILE A 128 -13.02 10.90 14.33
CA ILE A 128 -13.07 9.45 14.11
C ILE A 128 -13.25 8.69 15.43
N PRO A 129 -13.97 7.54 15.42
CA PRO A 129 -14.23 6.77 16.63
C PRO A 129 -13.05 5.89 17.06
N SER A 130 -13.19 5.24 18.22
CA SER A 130 -12.24 4.24 18.69
C SER A 130 -12.30 2.97 17.85
N THR A 131 -11.15 2.29 17.72
CA THR A 131 -11.09 0.93 17.16
C THR A 131 -11.99 -0.01 17.97
N PHE A 132 -12.80 -0.81 17.28
CA PHE A 132 -13.72 -1.76 17.90
C PHE A 132 -13.77 -3.04 17.08
N ILE A 133 -13.78 -4.20 17.75
CA ILE A 133 -13.89 -5.50 17.08
C ILE A 133 -14.89 -6.36 17.84
N HIS A 134 -15.96 -6.74 17.15
CA HIS A 134 -16.99 -7.62 17.66
C HIS A 134 -17.53 -8.53 16.57
N TYR A 135 -18.27 -9.57 16.96
CA TYR A 135 -18.85 -10.51 16.00
C TYR A 135 -19.85 -9.85 15.04
N HIS A 136 -20.66 -8.91 15.55
CA HIS A 136 -21.67 -8.20 14.77
C HIS A 136 -21.14 -6.99 13.99
N GLY A 137 -19.88 -6.61 14.19
CA GLY A 137 -19.33 -5.44 13.52
C GLY A 137 -17.97 -5.02 14.05
N TYR A 138 -17.34 -4.10 13.34
CA TYR A 138 -16.03 -3.56 13.70
C TYR A 138 -15.88 -2.11 13.26
N ILE A 139 -14.93 -1.43 13.89
CA ILE A 139 -14.33 -0.17 13.46
C ILE A 139 -12.83 -0.45 13.37
N LYS A 140 -12.26 -0.34 12.16
CA LYS A 140 -10.85 -0.69 11.91
C LYS A 140 -10.18 0.36 11.04
N TYR A 141 -8.89 0.55 11.33
CA TYR A 141 -8.02 1.47 10.62
C TYR A 141 -6.79 0.72 10.11
N SER A 142 -6.42 0.95 8.86
CA SER A 142 -5.30 0.27 8.22
C SER A 142 -4.51 1.17 7.30
N VAL A 143 -3.26 0.74 7.06
CA VAL A 143 -2.45 1.14 5.92
C VAL A 143 -2.28 -0.08 5.03
N LYS A 144 -2.62 0.06 3.75
CA LYS A 144 -2.40 -0.94 2.72
C LYS A 144 -1.35 -0.43 1.74
N ALA A 145 -0.22 -1.11 1.67
CA ALA A 145 0.83 -0.81 0.72
C ALA A 145 0.66 -1.70 -0.51
N THR A 146 0.71 -1.12 -1.70
CA THR A 146 0.57 -1.83 -2.97
C THR A 146 1.76 -1.49 -3.87
N ILE A 147 2.44 -2.53 -4.37
CA ILE A 147 3.42 -2.41 -5.45
C ILE A 147 2.65 -2.61 -6.76
N ILE A 148 2.57 -1.55 -7.56
CA ILE A 148 1.94 -1.58 -8.88
C ILE A 148 2.95 -2.11 -9.90
N LYS A 149 2.53 -3.14 -10.64
CA LYS A 149 3.35 -3.79 -11.66
C LYS A 149 2.51 -3.96 -12.94
N PRO A 150 3.15 -4.01 -14.12
CA PRO A 150 2.44 -4.17 -15.40
C PRO A 150 1.58 -5.44 -15.53
N MET A 151 1.81 -6.45 -14.68
CA MET A 151 1.10 -7.73 -14.74
C MET A 151 0.16 -7.91 -13.54
N ILE A 152 0.72 -8.10 -12.34
CA ILE A 152 -0.04 -8.42 -11.13
C ILE A 152 0.50 -7.61 -9.97
N ASN A 153 -0.36 -6.78 -9.39
CA ASN A 153 -0.02 -5.99 -8.21
C ASN A 153 0.14 -6.89 -6.98
N GLN A 154 1.04 -6.52 -6.09
CA GLN A 154 1.21 -7.17 -4.80
C GLN A 154 0.91 -6.17 -3.69
N HIS A 155 0.21 -6.61 -2.65
CA HIS A 155 -0.14 -5.73 -1.54
C HIS A 155 0.05 -6.41 -0.18
N VAL A 156 0.24 -5.58 0.84
CA VAL A 156 0.24 -5.96 2.25
C VAL A 156 -0.60 -4.93 3.00
N GLU A 157 -1.30 -5.37 4.04
CA GLU A 157 -2.13 -4.50 4.88
C GLU A 157 -1.77 -4.69 6.35
N ARG A 158 -1.63 -3.58 7.07
CA ARG A 158 -1.40 -3.55 8.51
C ARG A 158 -2.41 -2.65 9.18
N PHE A 159 -2.92 -3.13 10.32
CA PHE A 159 -3.89 -2.41 11.14
C PHE A 159 -3.16 -1.64 12.25
N PHE A 160 -3.76 -0.53 12.67
CA PHE A 160 -3.36 0.20 13.86
C PHE A 160 -4.58 0.50 14.75
N THR A 161 -4.32 0.82 16.01
CA THR A 161 -5.37 1.10 17.00
C THR A 161 -5.57 2.60 17.12
N VAL A 162 -6.82 3.05 17.13
CA VAL A 162 -7.20 4.42 17.46
C VAL A 162 -7.95 4.40 18.79
N TYR A 163 -7.54 5.25 19.72
CA TYR A 163 -8.26 5.54 20.95
C TYR A 163 -8.86 6.95 20.82
N SER A 164 -10.18 7.02 20.70
CA SER A 164 -10.93 8.26 20.56
C SER A 164 -11.83 8.47 21.78
N PRO A 165 -11.88 9.70 22.33
CA PRO A 165 -12.81 10.04 23.40
C PRO A 165 -14.25 10.24 22.90
N LEU A 166 -14.47 10.29 21.59
CA LEU A 166 -15.77 10.57 20.98
C LEU A 166 -16.69 9.35 21.01
N ASP A 167 -17.99 9.61 21.12
CA ASP A 167 -18.99 8.57 20.86
C ASP A 167 -19.02 8.29 19.34
N PRO A 168 -19.07 7.00 18.91
CA PRO A 168 -19.17 6.67 17.49
C PRO A 168 -20.32 7.33 16.73
N SER A 169 -21.41 7.70 17.42
CA SER A 169 -22.57 8.40 16.84
C SER A 169 -22.31 9.88 16.55
N GLU A 170 -21.29 10.48 17.16
CA GLU A 170 -20.90 11.88 16.93
C GLU A 170 -19.88 12.02 15.78
N CYS A 171 -19.32 10.91 15.31
CA CYS A 171 -18.33 10.91 14.26
C CYS A 171 -18.97 10.95 12.87
N GLU A 172 -18.47 11.80 11.98
CA GLU A 172 -19.03 12.00 10.64
C GLU A 172 -18.30 11.15 9.60
N PRO A 173 -18.92 10.10 9.04
CA PRO A 173 -18.33 9.33 7.95
C PRO A 173 -18.44 10.10 6.63
N VAL A 174 -17.39 10.03 5.81
CA VAL A 174 -17.38 10.57 4.44
C VAL A 174 -18.25 9.77 3.47
N VAL A 175 -18.49 8.48 3.77
CA VAL A 175 -19.37 7.60 2.97
C VAL A 175 -20.18 6.71 3.91
N ASN A 176 -21.49 6.55 3.61
CA ASN A 176 -22.40 5.65 4.30
C ASN A 176 -23.11 4.75 3.27
N ILE A 177 -22.84 3.46 3.31
CA ILE A 177 -23.41 2.47 2.40
C ILE A 177 -24.24 1.48 3.22
N THR A 178 -25.51 1.32 2.84
CA THR A 178 -26.39 0.30 3.40
C THR A 178 -26.75 -0.70 2.32
N ARG A 179 -26.57 -2.00 2.60
CA ARG A 179 -26.94 -3.10 1.72
C ARG A 179 -27.99 -3.98 2.38
N PHE A 180 -29.05 -4.29 1.65
CA PHE A 180 -30.11 -5.21 2.04
C PHE A 180 -29.94 -6.52 1.28
N PHE A 181 -29.99 -7.63 2.00
CA PHE A 181 -30.05 -8.97 1.44
C PHE A 181 -31.35 -9.62 1.92
N ALA A 182 -32.26 -9.88 0.99
CA ALA A 182 -33.43 -10.71 1.27
C ALA A 182 -33.00 -12.18 1.28
N SER A 183 -33.43 -12.95 2.28
CA SER A 183 -33.31 -14.40 2.21
C SER A 183 -34.26 -14.92 1.13
N LEU A 184 -33.72 -15.59 0.10
CA LEU A 184 -34.50 -16.33 -0.91
C LEU A 184 -35.34 -17.45 -0.27
#